data_AF-A0A9C9L1U5-F1
#
_entry.id   AF-A0A9C9L1U5-F1
#
_cell.length_a   1.000
_cell.length_b   1.000
_cell.length_c   1.000
_cell.angle_alpha   90.00
_cell.angle_beta   90.00
_cell.angle_gamma   90.00
#
_symmetry.space_group_name_H-M   'P 1'
#
loop_
_entity.id
_entity.type
_entity.pdbx_description
1 polymer ?
#
loop_
_entity_poly.entity_id
_entity_poly.type
_entity_poly.pdbx_seq_one_letter_code
_entity_poly.pdbx_strand_id
1 'polypeptide(L)'
;MNTGNTGDQPTLRQRFLAAVRTGELGTQGEHGVELTTREFKAFFPDINRNYLGAFLSAAALEEGRTQMTHTQYVIRLRKGVYRVHPDVFKS
;
A
#
# COMPACT_ATOMS: atom_id res chain seq x y z
N MET A 1 -9.89 31.28 -19.88
CA MET A 1 -9.45 29.87 -19.82
C MET A 1 -9.66 29.41 -18.39
N ASN A 2 -10.71 28.61 -18.14
CA ASN A 2 -11.03 28.09 -16.81
C ASN A 2 -10.80 26.58 -16.83
N THR A 3 -9.77 26.11 -16.14
CA THR A 3 -9.56 24.67 -15.85
C THR A 3 -9.76 24.47 -14.35
N GLY A 4 -11.02 24.37 -13.94
CA GLY A 4 -11.36 23.75 -12.67
C GLY A 4 -11.25 22.24 -12.84
N ASN A 5 -10.21 21.62 -12.29
CA ASN A 5 -10.16 20.18 -12.07
C ASN A 5 -9.78 19.90 -10.61
N THR A 6 -10.80 19.84 -9.75
CA THR A 6 -10.67 19.39 -8.36
C THR A 6 -10.62 17.85 -8.36
N GLY A 7 -9.61 17.27 -8.99
CA GLY A 7 -9.45 15.81 -9.19
C GLY A 7 -8.00 15.30 -9.26
N ASP A 8 -7.02 16.15 -8.92
CA ASP A 8 -5.60 15.94 -9.24
C ASP A 8 -4.75 15.35 -8.09
N GLN A 9 -5.33 15.12 -6.91
CA GLN A 9 -4.56 14.54 -5.80
C GLN A 9 -4.49 13.02 -5.90
N PRO A 10 -3.28 12.42 -5.87
CA PRO A 10 -3.14 10.97 -5.92
C PRO A 10 -3.79 10.34 -4.70
N THR A 11 -4.60 9.31 -4.95
CA THR A 11 -5.23 8.50 -3.90
C THR A 11 -4.18 7.88 -2.97
N LEU A 12 -4.58 7.50 -1.75
CA LEU A 12 -3.68 6.79 -0.82
C LEU A 12 -3.07 5.53 -1.46
N ARG A 13 -3.82 4.80 -2.29
CA ARG A 13 -3.30 3.66 -3.06
C ARG A 13 -2.18 4.10 -4.00
N GLN A 14 -2.40 5.13 -4.80
CA GLN A 14 -1.38 5.62 -5.73
C GLN A 14 -0.13 6.09 -4.99
N ARG A 15 -0.30 6.85 -3.90
CA ARG A 15 0.80 7.31 -3.04
C ARG A 15 1.57 6.13 -2.43
N PHE A 16 0.85 5.11 -1.93
CA PHE A 16 1.44 3.90 -1.37
C PHE A 16 2.25 3.12 -2.41
N LEU A 17 1.67 2.82 -3.56
CA LEU A 17 2.36 2.05 -4.61
C LEU A 17 3.55 2.81 -5.18
N ALA A 18 3.45 4.13 -5.31
CA ALA A 18 4.58 4.97 -5.71
C ALA A 18 5.72 4.85 -4.70
N ALA A 19 5.45 5.10 -3.40
CA ALA A 19 6.46 5.03 -2.34
C ALA A 19 7.12 3.65 -2.22
N VAL A 20 6.36 2.58 -2.42
CA VAL A 20 6.89 1.21 -2.45
C VAL A 20 7.79 0.97 -3.67
N ARG A 21 7.39 1.46 -4.85
CA ARG A 21 8.17 1.29 -6.10
C ARG A 21 9.44 2.14 -6.10
N THR A 22 9.43 3.31 -5.46
CA THR A 22 10.60 4.18 -5.30
C THR A 22 11.53 3.74 -4.17
N GLY A 23 11.11 2.78 -3.33
CA GLY A 23 11.87 2.31 -2.17
C GLY A 23 11.82 3.27 -0.98
N GLU A 24 10.93 4.26 -0.99
CA GLU A 24 10.73 5.20 0.12
C GLU A 24 9.92 4.58 1.27
N LEU A 25 9.13 3.54 0.98
CA LEU A 25 8.30 2.84 1.95
C LEU A 25 8.49 1.32 1.89
N GLY A 26 8.83 0.74 3.03
CA GLY A 26 9.06 -0.68 3.19
C GLY A 26 10.54 -1.05 3.02
N THR A 27 10.87 -2.27 3.38
CA THR A 27 12.20 -2.86 3.25
C THR A 27 12.16 -3.94 2.18
N GLN A 28 13.11 -3.91 1.24
CA GLN A 28 13.25 -4.97 0.26
C GLN A 28 13.85 -6.22 0.93
N GLY A 29 13.07 -7.29 0.98
CA GLY A 29 13.47 -8.61 1.48
C GLY A 29 13.60 -9.63 0.36
N GLU A 30 13.90 -10.88 0.74
CA GLU A 30 14.11 -12.00 -0.19
C GLU A 30 12.89 -12.28 -1.08
N HIS A 31 11.69 -12.01 -0.57
CA HIS A 31 10.43 -12.33 -1.26
C HIS A 31 9.64 -11.10 -1.72
N GLY A 32 10.28 -9.92 -1.76
CA GLY A 32 9.65 -8.65 -2.16
C GLY A 32 9.72 -7.59 -1.07
N VAL A 33 8.94 -6.51 -1.23
CA VAL A 33 8.91 -5.40 -0.27
C VAL A 33 8.01 -5.73 0.91
N GLU A 34 8.56 -5.69 2.11
CA GLU A 34 7.84 -5.86 3.37
C GLU A 34 7.71 -4.53 4.10
N LEU A 35 6.57 -4.30 4.75
CA LEU A 35 6.35 -3.13 5.56
C LEU A 35 5.50 -3.45 6.79
N THR A 36 5.69 -2.64 7.82
CA THR A 36 4.89 -2.68 9.03
C THR A 36 3.79 -1.63 8.99
N THR A 37 2.70 -1.89 9.70
CA THR A 37 1.66 -0.88 9.95
C THR A 37 2.23 0.37 10.64
N ARG A 38 3.30 0.20 11.43
CA ARG A 38 3.98 1.34 12.08
C ARG A 38 4.67 2.24 11.06
N GLU A 39 5.44 1.66 10.14
CA GLU A 39 6.11 2.40 9.05
C GLU A 39 5.09 3.08 8.14
N PHE A 40 4.04 2.36 7.74
CA PHE A 40 2.96 2.92 6.92
C PHE A 40 2.29 4.14 7.59
N LYS A 41 2.01 4.05 8.90
CA LYS A 41 1.43 5.16 9.67
C LYS A 41 2.39 6.33 9.86
N ALA A 42 3.69 6.07 9.94
CA ALA A 42 4.71 7.11 10.03
C ALA A 42 4.91 7.83 8.70
N PHE A 43 4.78 7.11 7.58
CA PHE A 43 4.95 7.64 6.23
C PHE A 43 3.78 8.53 5.77
N PHE A 44 2.56 8.24 6.25
CA PHE A 44 1.35 9.03 5.96
C PHE A 44 0.83 9.77 7.19
N PRO A 45 1.60 10.71 7.78
CA PRO A 45 1.21 11.39 9.01
C PRO A 45 0.00 12.32 8.81
N ASP A 46 -0.27 12.71 7.56
CA ASP A 46 -1.41 13.53 7.14
C ASP A 46 -2.76 12.78 7.15
N ILE A 47 -2.74 11.46 7.30
CA ILE A 47 -3.93 10.62 7.21
C ILE A 47 -4.27 10.04 8.59
N ASN A 48 -5.58 9.93 8.86
CA ASN A 48 -6.07 9.34 10.10
C ASN A 48 -5.49 7.92 10.32
N ARG A 49 -4.87 7.70 11.49
CA ARG A 49 -4.20 6.43 11.83
C ARG A 49 -5.13 5.22 11.86
N ASN A 50 -6.40 5.39 12.20
CA ASN A 50 -7.38 4.29 12.18
C ASN A 50 -7.71 3.92 10.74
N TYR A 51 -7.89 4.92 9.88
CA TYR A 51 -8.09 4.71 8.45
C TYR A 51 -6.89 4.00 7.80
N LEU A 52 -5.64 4.39 8.13
CA LEU A 52 -4.44 3.70 7.63
C LEU A 52 -4.36 2.24 8.06
N GLY A 53 -4.79 1.92 9.27
CA GLY A 53 -4.87 0.52 9.73
C GLY A 53 -5.91 -0.29 8.96
N ALA A 54 -7.09 0.29 8.76
CA ALA A 54 -8.16 -0.31 7.96
C ALA A 54 -7.76 -0.49 6.49
N PHE A 55 -7.06 0.49 5.93
CA PHE A 55 -6.55 0.46 4.55
C PHE A 55 -5.66 -0.75 4.29
N LEU A 56 -4.62 -0.97 5.10
CA LEU A 56 -3.74 -2.14 4.93
C LEU A 56 -4.47 -3.47 5.12
N SER A 57 -5.45 -3.49 6.04
CA SER A 57 -6.23 -4.69 6.30
C SER A 57 -7.15 -5.02 5.11
N ALA A 58 -7.76 -4.01 4.50
CA ALA A 58 -8.58 -4.14 3.30
C ALA A 58 -7.74 -4.42 2.04
N ALA A 59 -6.51 -3.92 2.00
CA ALA A 59 -5.57 -4.18 0.91
C ALA A 59 -4.98 -5.60 0.95
N ALA A 60 -5.19 -6.33 2.05
CA ALA A 60 -4.72 -7.70 2.17
C ALA A 60 -5.51 -8.65 1.28
N LEU A 61 -4.80 -9.57 0.64
CA LEU A 61 -5.40 -10.73 -0.01
C LEU A 61 -6.16 -11.55 1.03
N GLU A 62 -7.35 -12.00 0.62
CA GLU A 62 -8.11 -12.99 1.37
C GLU A 62 -7.34 -14.31 1.43
N GLU A 63 -7.54 -15.04 2.52
CA GLU A 63 -6.92 -16.35 2.71
C GLU A 63 -7.33 -17.29 1.55
N GLY A 64 -6.34 -17.89 0.89
CA GLY A 64 -6.55 -18.76 -0.28
C GLY A 64 -6.55 -18.03 -1.64
N ARG A 65 -6.51 -16.69 -1.69
CA ARG A 65 -6.30 -15.96 -2.95
C ARG A 65 -4.81 -15.80 -3.25
N THR A 66 -4.42 -16.20 -4.45
CA THR A 66 -3.06 -16.05 -4.97
C THR A 66 -2.92 -14.88 -5.96
N GLN A 67 -4.03 -14.35 -6.47
CA GLN A 67 -4.03 -13.31 -7.50
C GLN A 67 -4.34 -11.93 -6.91
N MET A 68 -3.55 -10.94 -7.30
CA MET A 68 -3.76 -9.53 -6.95
C MET A 68 -5.03 -8.97 -7.63
N THR A 69 -5.75 -8.10 -6.93
CA THR A 69 -6.81 -7.27 -7.50
C THR A 69 -6.47 -5.79 -7.37
N HIS A 70 -7.33 -4.92 -7.92
CA HIS A 70 -7.15 -3.47 -7.76
C HIS A 70 -7.13 -3.06 -6.28
N THR A 71 -7.95 -3.69 -5.44
CA THR A 71 -8.09 -3.35 -4.02
C THR A 71 -7.23 -4.22 -3.13
N GLN A 72 -6.84 -5.43 -3.54
CA GLN A 72 -6.08 -6.38 -2.73
C GLN A 72 -4.72 -6.68 -3.37
N TYR A 73 -3.65 -6.17 -2.78
CA TYR A 73 -2.30 -6.21 -3.34
C TYR A 73 -1.20 -6.32 -2.28
N VAL A 74 -1.55 -6.60 -1.03
CA VAL A 74 -0.61 -6.99 0.01
C VAL A 74 -0.96 -8.36 0.59
N ILE A 75 0.02 -9.04 1.14
CA ILE A 75 -0.11 -10.31 1.84
C ILE A 75 0.19 -10.02 3.31
N ARG A 76 -0.76 -10.35 4.20
CA ARG A 76 -0.52 -10.24 5.64
C ARG A 76 0.35 -11.42 6.10
N LEU A 77 1.55 -11.15 6.58
CA LEU A 77 2.46 -12.18 7.07
C LEU A 77 2.18 -12.51 8.54
N ARG A 78 1.98 -11.48 9.34
CA ARG A 78 1.65 -11.56 10.78
C ARG A 78 0.96 -10.27 11.21
N LYS A 79 0.55 -10.18 12.47
CA LYS A 79 -0.10 -8.97 13.00
C LYS A 79 0.79 -7.74 12.78
N GLY A 80 0.28 -6.80 11.97
CA GLY A 80 0.94 -5.53 11.68
C GLY A 80 2.11 -5.60 10.70
N VAL A 81 2.33 -6.72 10.01
CA VAL A 81 3.39 -6.89 9.01
C VAL A 81 2.79 -7.42 7.72
N TYR A 82 3.10 -6.73 6.62
CA TYR A 82 2.55 -6.97 5.30
C TYR A 82 3.68 -7.04 4.28
N ARG A 83 3.47 -7.82 3.23
CA ARG A 83 4.35 -7.92 2.07
C ARG A 83 3.59 -7.48 0.84
N VAL A 84 4.20 -6.65 0.00
CA VAL A 84 3.61 -6.19 -1.24
C VAL A 84 3.62 -7.34 -2.25
N HIS A 85 2.50 -7.55 -2.94
CA HIS A 85 2.41 -8.57 -3.97
C HIS A 85 3.37 -8.26 -5.13
N PRO A 86 4.13 -9.25 -5.67
CA PRO A 86 5.12 -9.00 -6.71
C PRO A 86 4.53 -8.38 -7.99
N ASP A 87 3.26 -8.65 -8.31
CA ASP A 87 2.59 -8.05 -9.48
C ASP A 87 2.42 -6.52 -9.38
N VAL A 88 2.61 -5.92 -8.19
CA VAL A 88 2.70 -4.46 -8.07
C VAL A 88 3.89 -3.89 -8.85
N PHE A 89 4.95 -4.67 -9.03
CA PHE A 89 6.18 -4.26 -9.71
C PHE A 89 6.22 -4.69 -11.18
N LYS A 90 5.29 -5.55 -11.61
CA LYS A 90 5.16 -5.92 -13.02
C LYS A 90 4.42 -4.78 -13.72
N SER A 91 5.09 -4.18 -14.71
CA SER A 91 4.55 -3.12 -15.56
C SER A 91 4.28 -3.64 -16.96
#